data_AF-A0A5R2MXA3-F1
#
_entry.id   AF-A0A5R2MXA3-F1
#
_cell.length_a   1.000
_cell.length_b   1.000
_cell.length_c   1.000
_cell.angle_alpha   90.00
_cell.angle_beta   90.00
_cell.angle_gamma   90.00
#
_symmetry.space_group_name_H-M   'P 1'
#
loop_
_entity.id
_entity.type
_entity.pdbx_description
1 polymer ?
#
loop_
_entity_poly.entity_id
_entity_poly.type
_entity_poly.pdbx_seq_one_letter_code
_entity_poly.pdbx_strand_id
1 'polypeptide(L)'
;GLMLAAIIACGLGYAEGAALSRKLGGWQVICWALVLSLPVMLVLTSATLPSSFASVGSNAWIGLGYVSLFSMLIGFVFWYRGLAQGGIAAVGQLQLLQPFFGLALAAMLLREQV
;
A
#
# COMPACT_ATOMS: atom_id res chain seq x y z
N GLY A 1 6.13 -9.31 19.86
CA GLY A 1 5.36 -8.13 20.33
C GLY A 1 4.90 -7.28 19.16
N LEU A 2 5.81 -6.51 18.54
CA LEU A 2 5.49 -5.54 17.49
C LEU A 2 4.78 -6.13 16.27
N MET A 3 5.14 -7.34 15.84
CA MET A 3 4.48 -8.02 14.72
C MET A 3 2.98 -8.29 14.99
N LEU A 4 2.64 -8.78 16.18
CA LEU A 4 1.24 -8.99 16.57
C LEU A 4 0.47 -7.67 16.64
N ALA A 5 1.09 -6.63 17.20
CA ALA A 5 0.48 -5.30 17.23
C ALA A 5 0.23 -4.77 15.81
N ALA A 6 1.18 -4.96 14.88
CA ALA A 6 1.02 -4.59 13.48
C ALA A 6 -0.11 -5.37 12.81
N ILE A 7 -0.19 -6.68 13.01
CA ILE A 7 -1.28 -7.52 12.47
C ILE A 7 -2.64 -7.03 12.95
N ILE A 8 -2.78 -6.76 14.27
CA ILE A 8 -4.04 -6.27 14.84
C ILE A 8 -4.39 -4.89 14.28
N ALA A 9 -3.44 -3.96 14.26
CA ALA A 9 -3.65 -2.61 13.76
C ALA A 9 -4.03 -2.60 12.26
N CYS A 10 -3.31 -3.35 11.44
CA CYS A 10 -3.60 -3.49 10.01
C CYS A 10 -4.96 -4.16 9.78
N GLY A 11 -5.27 -5.22 10.54
CA GLY A 11 -6.57 -5.91 10.45
C GLY A 11 -7.74 -4.99 10.79
N LEU A 12 -7.63 -4.21 11.87
CA LEU A 12 -8.64 -3.20 12.24
C LEU A 12 -8.78 -2.13 11.16
N GLY A 13 -7.67 -1.59 10.66
CA GLY A 13 -7.67 -0.61 9.58
C GLY A 13 -8.35 -1.13 8.31
N TYR A 14 -8.14 -2.40 7.97
CA TYR A 14 -8.77 -3.02 6.80
C TYR A 14 -10.29 -3.20 6.99
N ALA A 15 -10.73 -3.64 8.18
CA ALA A 15 -12.14 -3.81 8.49
C ALA A 15 -12.90 -2.47 8.45
N GLU A 16 -12.35 -1.44 9.10
CA GLU A 16 -12.94 -0.09 9.09
C GLU A 16 -12.90 0.55 7.70
N GLY A 17 -11.79 0.40 6.98
CA GLY A 17 -11.65 0.87 5.60
C GLY A 17 -12.70 0.25 4.68
N ALA A 18 -12.96 -1.06 4.80
CA ALA A 18 -14.00 -1.74 4.03
C ALA A 18 -15.42 -1.25 4.42
N ALA A 19 -15.67 -0.98 5.70
CA ALA A 19 -16.94 -0.42 6.16
C ALA A 19 -17.18 1.00 5.64
N LEU A 20 -16.18 1.88 5.72
CA LEU A 20 -16.23 3.25 5.19
C LEU A 20 -16.36 3.26 3.67
N SER A 21 -15.73 2.31 2.97
CA SER A 21 -15.79 2.22 1.50
C SER A 21 -17.20 1.98 0.98
N ARG A 22 -18.09 1.36 1.78
CA ARG A 22 -19.52 1.22 1.43
C ARG A 22 -20.30 2.53 1.52
N LYS A 23 -19.83 3.49 2.33
CA LYS A 23 -20.52 4.79 2.56
C LYS A 23 -19.95 5.92 1.71
N LEU A 24 -18.62 6.00 1.60
CA LEU A 24 -17.89 7.07 0.90
C LEU A 24 -17.37 6.64 -0.48
N GLY A 25 -17.30 5.33 -0.74
CA GLY A 25 -16.59 4.81 -1.91
C GLY A 25 -15.09 4.70 -1.66
N GLY A 26 -14.48 3.65 -2.19
CA GLY A 26 -13.11 3.27 -1.82
C GLY A 26 -12.03 4.31 -2.17
N TRP A 27 -12.17 5.02 -3.30
CA TRP A 27 -11.21 6.06 -3.68
C TRP A 27 -11.23 7.25 -2.70
N GLN A 28 -12.40 7.59 -2.13
CA GLN A 28 -12.50 8.67 -1.13
C GLN A 28 -11.88 8.24 0.20
N VAL A 29 -12.08 6.98 0.60
CA VAL A 29 -11.50 6.44 1.84
C VAL A 29 -9.98 6.50 1.79
N ILE A 30 -9.35 6.09 0.68
CA ILE A 30 -7.89 6.16 0.57
C ILE A 30 -7.38 7.60 0.52
N CYS A 31 -8.06 8.50 -0.20
CA CYS A 31 -7.70 9.92 -0.23
C CYS A 31 -7.75 10.55 1.17
N TRP A 32 -8.82 10.30 1.93
CA TRP A 32 -8.93 10.79 3.30
C TRP A 32 -7.91 10.15 4.24
N ALA A 33 -7.64 8.85 4.11
CA ALA A 33 -6.58 8.19 4.88
C ALA A 33 -5.21 8.83 4.63
N LEU A 34 -4.88 9.14 3.36
CA LEU A 34 -3.65 9.85 2.99
C LEU A 34 -3.60 11.24 3.64
N VAL A 35 -4.67 12.05 3.50
CA VAL A 35 -4.75 13.40 4.08
C VAL A 35 -4.60 13.36 5.60
N LEU A 36 -5.25 12.40 6.29
CA LEU A 36 -5.15 12.25 7.74
C LEU A 36 -3.78 11.75 8.19
N SER A 37 -3.12 10.92 7.38
CA SER A 37 -1.75 10.44 7.67
C SER A 37 -0.68 11.49 7.40
N LEU A 38 -0.96 12.47 6.54
CA LEU A 38 0.02 13.43 6.04
C LEU A 38 0.74 14.21 7.16
N PRO A 39 0.08 14.73 8.22
CA PRO A 39 0.76 15.46 9.28
C PRO A 39 1.78 14.58 10.02
N VAL A 40 1.41 13.33 10.33
CA VAL A 40 2.32 12.38 10.99
C VAL A 40 3.49 12.04 10.09
N MET A 41 3.22 11.78 8.81
CA MET A 41 4.26 11.48 7.83
C MET A 41 5.19 12.67 7.58
N LEU A 42 4.70 13.92 7.60
CA LEU A 42 5.51 15.12 7.51
C LEU A 42 6.46 15.25 8.70
N VAL A 43 5.97 15.03 9.92
CA VAL A 43 6.81 15.04 11.13
C VAL A 43 7.90 13.96 11.02
N LEU A 44 7.54 12.73 10.68
CA LEU A 44 8.50 11.62 10.52
C LEU A 44 9.52 11.88 9.42
N THR A 45 9.09 12.45 8.29
CA THR A 45 9.98 12.81 7.18
C THR A 45 10.96 13.90 7.61
N SER A 46 10.49 14.90 8.35
CA SER A 46 11.37 15.96 8.88
C SER A 46 12.38 15.42 9.91
N ALA A 47 11.96 14.46 10.75
CA ALA A 47 12.80 13.86 11.76
C ALA A 47 13.85 12.90 11.18
N THR A 48 13.59 12.32 10.02
CA THR A 48 14.48 11.35 9.34
C THR A 48 15.11 11.91 8.07
N LEU A 49 15.05 13.22 7.87
CA LEU A 49 15.56 13.89 6.67
C LEU A 49 17.09 13.66 6.55
N PRO A 50 17.61 13.21 5.39
CA PRO A 50 19.04 13.12 5.20
C PRO A 50 19.67 14.52 5.12
N SER A 51 20.94 14.62 5.51
CA SER A 51 21.71 15.89 5.41
C SER A 51 21.93 16.36 3.97
N SER A 52 21.80 15.46 2.99
CA SER A 52 21.89 15.77 1.56
C SER A 52 21.11 14.76 0.74
N PHE A 53 20.54 15.21 -0.39
CA PHE A 53 19.89 14.35 -1.38
C PHE A 53 20.83 13.92 -2.52
N ALA A 54 22.11 14.28 -2.46
CA ALA A 54 23.07 13.99 -3.54
C ALA A 54 23.25 12.48 -3.83
N SER A 55 23.02 11.62 -2.82
CA SER A 55 23.07 10.17 -2.98
C SER A 55 21.75 9.54 -3.46
N VAL A 56 20.67 10.32 -3.58
CA VAL A 56 19.37 9.80 -4.03
C VAL A 56 19.33 9.78 -5.54
N GLY A 57 19.64 8.61 -6.11
CA GLY A 57 19.62 8.39 -7.56
C GLY A 57 18.23 8.53 -8.18
N SER A 58 18.18 8.80 -9.49
CA SER A 58 16.92 8.97 -10.24
C SER A 58 15.96 7.78 -10.12
N ASN A 59 16.49 6.56 -10.00
CA ASN A 59 15.68 5.35 -9.82
C ASN A 59 14.86 5.39 -8.51
N ALA A 60 15.38 5.97 -7.43
CA ALA A 60 14.66 6.10 -6.17
C ALA A 60 13.48 7.07 -6.31
N TRP A 61 13.66 8.18 -7.02
CA TRP A 61 12.60 9.14 -7.30
C TRP A 61 11.51 8.57 -8.22
N ILE A 62 11.92 7.85 -9.28
CA ILE A 62 10.98 7.15 -10.17
C ILE A 62 10.22 6.08 -9.37
N GLY A 63 10.91 5.31 -8.53
CA GLY A 63 10.29 4.31 -7.66
C GLY A 63 9.28 4.94 -6.69
N LEU A 64 9.61 6.07 -6.06
CA LEU A 64 8.70 6.81 -5.20
C LEU A 64 7.44 7.23 -5.98
N GLY A 65 7.60 7.85 -7.14
CA GLY A 65 6.48 8.28 -7.98
C GLY A 65 5.62 7.12 -8.45
N TYR A 66 6.24 6.01 -8.87
CA TYR A 66 5.53 4.79 -9.27
C TYR A 66 4.73 4.18 -8.11
N VAL A 67 5.35 4.01 -6.95
CA VAL A 67 4.69 3.44 -5.78
C VAL A 67 3.55 4.34 -5.31
N SER A 68 3.74 5.65 -5.25
CA SER A 68 2.71 6.58 -4.75
C SER A 68 1.54 6.76 -5.72
N LEU A 69 1.80 6.94 -7.01
CA LEU A 69 0.76 7.29 -7.99
C LEU A 69 0.15 6.04 -8.62
N PHE A 70 0.97 5.17 -9.19
CA PHE A 70 0.48 4.01 -9.94
C PHE A 70 0.10 2.85 -9.01
N SER A 71 1.03 2.42 -8.15
CA SER A 71 0.78 1.25 -7.30
C SER A 71 -0.28 1.53 -6.23
N MET A 72 -0.17 2.67 -5.54
CA MET A 72 -1.08 3.03 -4.46
C MET A 72 -2.34 3.70 -5.01
N LEU A 73 -2.29 4.96 -5.46
CA LEU A 73 -3.52 5.71 -5.77
C LEU A 73 -4.35 5.08 -6.90
N ILE A 74 -3.73 4.88 -8.07
CA ILE A 74 -4.41 4.32 -9.26
C ILE A 74 -4.73 2.83 -9.03
N GLY A 75 -3.78 2.06 -8.49
CA GLY A 75 -3.96 0.64 -8.17
C GLY A 75 -5.16 0.39 -7.26
N PHE A 76 -5.38 1.24 -6.25
CA PHE A 76 -6.54 1.14 -5.37
C PHE A 76 -7.88 1.34 -6.09
N VAL A 77 -7.95 2.16 -7.14
CA VAL A 77 -9.17 2.29 -7.95
C VAL A 77 -9.53 0.96 -8.61
N PHE A 78 -8.55 0.28 -9.20
CA PHE A 78 -8.75 -1.05 -9.79
C PHE A 78 -9.06 -2.10 -8.73
N TRP A 79 -8.39 -2.05 -7.58
CA TRP A 79 -8.63 -2.94 -6.46
C TRP A 79 -10.08 -2.88 -5.97
N TYR A 80 -10.60 -1.68 -5.70
CA TYR A 80 -11.99 -1.53 -5.27
C TYR A 80 -13.00 -1.95 -6.34
N ARG A 81 -12.70 -1.70 -7.62
CA ARG A 81 -13.51 -2.23 -8.73
C ARG A 81 -13.49 -3.77 -8.77
N GLY A 82 -12.32 -4.38 -8.60
CA GLY A 82 -12.16 -5.83 -8.52
C GLY A 82 -12.94 -6.43 -7.34
N LEU A 83 -12.88 -5.80 -6.16
CA LEU A 83 -13.67 -6.20 -4.99
C LEU A 83 -15.17 -6.11 -5.24
N ALA A 84 -15.63 -5.06 -5.93
CA ALA A 84 -17.04 -4.90 -6.27
C ALA A 84 -17.54 -5.93 -7.29
N GLN A 85 -16.68 -6.35 -8.23
CA GLN A 85 -17.03 -7.32 -9.28
C GLN A 85 -16.88 -8.78 -8.84
N GLY A 86 -15.77 -9.13 -8.20
CA GLY A 86 -15.44 -10.51 -7.81
C GLY A 86 -15.90 -10.90 -6.40
N GLY A 87 -16.36 -9.92 -5.61
CA GLY A 87 -16.75 -10.13 -4.21
C GLY A 87 -15.54 -10.19 -3.26
N ILE A 88 -15.74 -9.67 -2.04
CA ILE A 88 -14.65 -9.50 -1.04
C ILE A 88 -13.99 -10.83 -0.68
N ALA A 89 -14.76 -11.90 -0.52
CA ALA A 89 -14.24 -13.21 -0.11
C ALA A 89 -13.30 -13.82 -1.15
N ALA A 90 -13.71 -13.84 -2.43
CA ALA A 90 -12.91 -14.44 -3.50
C ALA A 90 -11.65 -13.62 -3.80
N VAL A 91 -11.78 -12.30 -3.88
CA VAL A 91 -10.62 -11.40 -4.07
C VAL A 91 -9.66 -11.46 -2.88
N GLY A 92 -10.17 -11.62 -1.66
CA GLY A 92 -9.35 -11.85 -0.47
C GLY A 92 -8.53 -13.14 -0.54
N GLN A 93 -9.10 -14.23 -1.08
CA GLN A 93 -8.36 -15.47 -1.32
C GLN A 93 -7.27 -15.31 -2.38
N LEU A 94 -7.55 -14.56 -3.46
CA LEU A 94 -6.53 -14.21 -4.46
C LEU A 94 -5.36 -13.43 -3.84
N GLN A 95 -5.65 -12.57 -2.85
CA GLN A 95 -4.62 -11.82 -2.15
C GLN A 95 -3.69 -12.72 -1.32
N LEU A 96 -4.15 -13.87 -0.84
CA LEU A 96 -3.28 -14.84 -0.14
C LEU A 96 -2.22 -15.44 -1.07
N LEU A 97 -2.43 -15.38 -2.39
CA LEU A 97 -1.43 -15.77 -3.39
C LEU A 97 -0.40 -14.66 -3.67
N GLN A 98 -0.69 -13.41 -3.30
CA GLN A 98 0.17 -12.25 -3.57
C GLN A 98 1.61 -12.42 -3.06
N PRO A 99 1.86 -12.95 -1.84
CA PRO A 99 3.23 -13.18 -1.37
C PRO A 99 4.00 -14.16 -2.26
N PHE A 100 3.36 -15.24 -2.71
CA PHE A 100 3.98 -16.25 -3.57
C PHE A 100 4.31 -15.69 -4.95
N PHE A 101 3.38 -14.94 -5.55
CA PHE A 101 3.66 -14.26 -6.81
C PHE A 101 4.74 -13.19 -6.66
N GLY A 102 4.77 -12.46 -5.54
CA GLY A 102 5.82 -11.49 -5.24
C GLY A 102 7.19 -12.15 -5.20
N LEU A 103 7.34 -13.26 -4.48
CA LEU A 103 8.57 -14.04 -4.42
C LEU A 103 8.97 -14.62 -5.79
N ALA A 104 8.02 -15.21 -6.51
CA ALA A 104 8.28 -15.76 -7.84
C ALA A 104 8.73 -14.67 -8.83
N LEU A 105 8.09 -13.50 -8.81
CA LEU A 105 8.49 -12.36 -9.64
C LEU A 105 9.88 -11.84 -9.24
N ALA A 106 10.19 -11.73 -7.95
CA ALA A 106 11.53 -11.34 -7.49
C ALA A 106 12.61 -12.33 -7.99
N ALA A 107 12.36 -13.63 -7.87
CA ALA A 107 13.26 -14.66 -8.38
C ALA A 107 13.44 -14.58 -9.90
N MET A 108 12.37 -14.34 -10.67
CA MET A 108 12.43 -14.33 -12.14
C MET A 108 12.98 -13.03 -12.74
N LEU A 109 12.55 -11.87 -12.21
CA LEU A 109 12.89 -10.55 -12.77
C LEU A 109 14.16 -9.97 -12.15
N LEU A 110 14.32 -10.09 -10.82
CA LEU A 110 15.46 -9.53 -10.09
C LEU A 110 16.57 -10.57 -9.88
N ARG A 111 16.32 -11.84 -10.22
CA ARG A 111 17.24 -12.98 -10.02
C ARG A 111 17.65 -13.15 -8.55
N GLU A 112 16.76 -12.79 -7.64
CA GLU A 112 16.96 -13.00 -6.20
C GLU A 112 16.79 -14.49 -5.85
N GLN A 113 17.55 -14.96 -4.85
CA GLN A 113 17.35 -16.30 -4.31
C GLN A 113 16.17 -16.28 -3.34
N VAL A 114 15.29 -17.27 -3.47
CA VAL A 114 14.07 -17.46 -2.68
C VAL A 114 14.14 -18.80 -1.98
#